data_AF-A0A1M6DHW0-F1
#
_entry.id   AF-A0A1M6DHW0-F1
#
_cell.length_a   1.000
_cell.length_b   1.000
_cell.length_c   1.000
_cell.angle_alpha   90.00
_cell.angle_beta   90.00
_cell.angle_gamma   90.00
#
_symmetry.space_group_name_H-M   'P 1'
#
loop_
_entity.id
_entity.type
_entity.pdbx_description
1 polymer ?
#
loop_
_entity_poly.entity_id
_entity_poly.type
_entity_poly.pdbx_seq_one_letter_code
_entity_poly.pdbx_strand_id
1 'polypeptide(L)'
;SGDFNDDDVITGAGSSLSFTNNTENAYHVLICSGDVGSASLDGFTIIGGNANDFTYQYVNGIMIDTFNGGGMHNASSLIITNTTFSGNYGYNGGGMFNNYFSLVITNTNFSENIANYGGGMLNFYNSAAVITNSTFSGNNAVYGGGMCNESSSLDISNNTFIGNSAKYSSDVMANFYNSSLNIYNSIVWGELYSNSFSSTLDIQYSLIEGSSDTSNGNLDATGLTETDIFTDPTNGDYSLKDSSVAINAASNTLYTSVGGDLTNDVDIAGNARLVGSTLDIGAYENQPLQLVPDTSNIVYVNKNVSGGTADGSSWANAIPELADALVWAKQNEA
;
A
#
# COMPACT_ATOMS: atom_id res chain seq x y z
N SER A 1 11.54 -15.78 -5.45
CA SER A 1 11.70 -16.06 -4.02
C SER A 1 13.18 -16.05 -3.67
N GLY A 2 13.53 -15.60 -2.48
CA GLY A 2 14.83 -15.77 -1.86
C GLY A 2 14.92 -16.98 -0.93
N ASP A 3 13.79 -17.60 -0.58
CA ASP A 3 13.69 -18.90 0.10
C ASP A 3 14.11 -20.00 -0.89
N PHE A 4 15.26 -20.63 -0.69
CA PHE A 4 15.80 -21.67 -1.57
C PHE A 4 15.28 -23.07 -1.24
N ASN A 5 14.76 -23.30 -0.04
CA ASN A 5 14.22 -24.58 0.40
C ASN A 5 12.69 -24.63 0.38
N ASP A 6 12.03 -23.50 0.14
CA ASP A 6 10.58 -23.32 0.23
C ASP A 6 10.03 -23.74 1.61
N ASP A 7 10.77 -23.42 2.68
CA ASP A 7 10.46 -23.84 4.05
C ASP A 7 10.32 -22.71 5.08
N ASP A 8 10.31 -21.45 4.61
CA ASP A 8 10.02 -20.29 5.44
C ASP A 8 8.65 -20.39 6.12
N VAL A 9 8.62 -20.02 7.40
CA VAL A 9 7.39 -19.96 8.18
C VAL A 9 7.24 -18.57 8.80
N ILE A 10 6.19 -17.88 8.36
CA ILE A 10 5.77 -16.57 8.88
C ILE A 10 4.65 -16.79 9.90
N THR A 11 4.79 -16.23 11.10
CA THR A 11 3.79 -16.32 12.16
C THR A 11 3.65 -15.02 12.93
N GLY A 12 2.50 -14.85 13.60
CA GLY A 12 2.19 -13.65 14.37
C GLY A 12 1.73 -12.49 13.48
N ALA A 13 1.52 -11.35 14.11
CA ALA A 13 1.14 -10.10 13.45
C ALA A 13 1.62 -8.89 14.27
N GLY A 14 1.75 -7.73 13.62
CA GLY A 14 2.26 -6.51 14.23
C GLY A 14 3.60 -6.77 14.94
N SER A 15 3.71 -6.38 16.21
CA SER A 15 4.93 -6.56 17.02
C SER A 15 5.33 -8.02 17.29
N SER A 16 4.42 -8.98 17.07
CA SER A 16 4.68 -10.42 17.23
C SER A 16 5.05 -11.12 15.92
N LEU A 17 5.03 -10.40 14.79
CA LEU A 17 5.40 -10.94 13.49
C LEU A 17 6.84 -11.48 13.54
N SER A 18 7.02 -12.71 13.10
CA SER A 18 8.30 -13.42 13.15
C SER A 18 8.46 -14.42 12.01
N PHE A 19 9.71 -14.59 11.57
CA PHE A 19 10.10 -15.58 10.57
C PHE A 19 10.95 -16.67 11.20
N THR A 20 10.76 -17.89 10.74
CA THR A 20 11.60 -19.05 11.06
C THR A 20 11.97 -19.79 9.78
N ASN A 21 13.04 -20.59 9.86
CA ASN A 21 13.69 -21.33 8.75
C ASN A 21 14.41 -20.49 7.68
N ASN A 22 14.36 -19.15 7.76
CA ASN A 22 14.93 -18.24 6.75
C ASN A 22 16.46 -18.14 6.66
N THR A 23 17.24 -18.97 7.35
CA THR A 23 18.70 -18.78 7.49
C THR A 23 19.50 -19.03 6.21
N GLU A 24 18.93 -19.76 5.27
CA GLU A 24 19.51 -20.11 3.99
C GLU A 24 19.27 -19.05 2.91
N ASN A 25 18.26 -18.20 3.13
CA ASN A 25 17.68 -17.34 2.11
C ASN A 25 18.69 -16.39 1.48
N ALA A 26 18.39 -15.94 0.27
CA ALA A 26 19.08 -14.83 -0.35
C ALA A 26 19.01 -13.57 0.53
N TYR A 27 20.14 -12.84 0.66
CA TYR A 27 20.14 -11.53 1.31
C TYR A 27 19.18 -10.55 0.62
N HIS A 28 19.26 -10.48 -0.70
CA HIS A 28 18.39 -9.65 -1.54
C HIS A 28 17.77 -10.54 -2.60
N VAL A 29 16.44 -10.52 -2.71
CA VAL A 29 15.76 -11.20 -3.83
C VAL A 29 16.03 -10.45 -5.13
N LEU A 30 16.11 -9.12 -5.07
CA LEU A 30 16.41 -8.24 -6.20
C LEU A 30 17.45 -7.18 -5.83
N ILE A 31 18.40 -6.94 -6.73
CA ILE A 31 19.33 -5.80 -6.66
C ILE A 31 19.14 -4.98 -7.93
N CYS A 32 18.80 -3.70 -7.77
CA CYS A 32 18.80 -2.73 -8.85
C CYS A 32 20.03 -1.84 -8.69
N SER A 33 20.95 -1.84 -9.66
CA SER A 33 22.26 -1.22 -9.49
C SER A 33 22.84 -0.73 -10.80
N GLY A 34 23.30 0.52 -10.82
CA GLY A 34 23.86 1.19 -12.00
C GLY A 34 22.78 1.86 -12.85
N ASP A 35 23.10 2.21 -14.08
CA ASP A 35 22.12 2.75 -15.03
C ASP A 35 21.25 1.60 -15.59
N VAL A 36 20.00 1.54 -15.16
CA VAL A 36 19.02 0.55 -15.63
C VAL A 36 18.18 1.05 -16.81
N GLY A 37 18.44 2.27 -17.30
CA GLY A 37 17.74 2.87 -18.43
C GLY A 37 16.24 2.96 -18.20
N SER A 38 15.46 2.36 -19.10
CA SER A 38 14.00 2.32 -19.04
C SER A 38 13.45 1.02 -18.43
N ALA A 39 14.25 0.30 -17.65
CA ALA A 39 13.77 -0.89 -16.97
C ALA A 39 12.58 -0.55 -16.06
N SER A 40 11.63 -1.48 -15.98
CA SER A 40 10.52 -1.43 -15.02
C SER A 40 10.38 -2.79 -14.35
N LEU A 41 9.90 -2.77 -13.11
CA LEU A 41 9.49 -3.96 -12.38
C LEU A 41 7.97 -4.00 -12.36
N ASP A 42 7.38 -4.87 -13.18
CA ASP A 42 5.92 -4.92 -13.38
C ASP A 42 5.38 -6.34 -13.17
N GLY A 43 4.49 -6.53 -12.20
CA GLY A 43 3.80 -7.82 -12.00
C GLY A 43 4.56 -8.86 -11.18
N PHE A 44 5.59 -8.49 -10.42
CA PHE A 44 6.44 -9.45 -9.70
C PHE A 44 6.01 -9.66 -8.25
N THR A 45 6.25 -10.86 -7.74
CA THR A 45 6.17 -11.17 -6.31
C THR A 45 7.57 -11.43 -5.76
N ILE A 46 7.97 -10.62 -4.80
CA ILE A 46 9.30 -10.57 -4.18
C ILE A 46 9.14 -10.99 -2.72
N ILE A 47 9.58 -12.21 -2.42
CA ILE A 47 9.40 -12.89 -1.13
C ILE A 47 10.67 -13.60 -0.69
N GLY A 48 10.81 -13.84 0.60
CA GLY A 48 11.85 -14.69 1.17
C GLY A 48 13.24 -14.06 1.19
N GLY A 49 13.37 -12.73 1.15
CA GLY A 49 14.65 -12.06 1.38
C GLY A 49 15.06 -12.05 2.85
N ASN A 50 16.36 -12.20 3.16
CA ASN A 50 16.86 -12.17 4.54
C ASN A 50 18.19 -11.40 4.66
N ALA A 51 18.14 -10.08 4.48
CA ALA A 51 19.30 -9.18 4.60
C ALA A 51 19.73 -9.01 6.08
N ASN A 52 20.45 -10.01 6.62
CA ASN A 52 20.77 -10.13 8.05
C ASN A 52 22.26 -10.17 8.38
N ASP A 53 23.14 -9.93 7.40
CA ASP A 53 24.59 -9.92 7.61
C ASP A 53 25.18 -8.52 7.35
N PHE A 54 26.13 -8.11 8.19
CA PHE A 54 26.77 -6.78 8.13
C PHE A 54 28.04 -6.81 7.26
N THR A 55 27.91 -7.32 6.04
CA THR A 55 28.94 -7.33 5.01
C THR A 55 28.47 -6.59 3.75
N TYR A 56 29.27 -6.62 2.68
CA TYR A 56 28.94 -5.95 1.43
C TYR A 56 29.51 -6.71 0.23
N GLN A 57 28.90 -6.48 -0.93
CA GLN A 57 29.38 -6.92 -2.23
C GLN A 57 29.37 -5.77 -3.23
N TYR A 58 30.03 -5.94 -4.38
CA TYR A 58 29.96 -4.96 -5.46
C TYR A 58 29.14 -5.49 -6.63
N VAL A 59 28.12 -4.74 -7.03
CA VAL A 59 27.32 -4.98 -8.23
C VAL A 59 27.48 -3.76 -9.12
N ASN A 60 27.92 -3.95 -10.37
CA ASN A 60 28.17 -2.84 -11.32
C ASN A 60 29.07 -1.71 -10.77
N GLY A 61 30.00 -2.04 -9.87
CA GLY A 61 30.89 -1.07 -9.23
C GLY A 61 30.27 -0.29 -8.06
N ILE A 62 29.02 -0.56 -7.71
CA ILE A 62 28.32 0.01 -6.56
C ILE A 62 28.38 -0.97 -5.40
N MET A 63 28.67 -0.45 -4.20
CA MET A 63 28.65 -1.23 -2.96
C MET A 63 27.20 -1.52 -2.55
N ILE A 64 26.90 -2.79 -2.32
CA ILE A 64 25.61 -3.31 -1.90
C ILE A 64 25.80 -4.01 -0.56
N ASP A 65 25.30 -3.38 0.50
CA ASP A 65 25.32 -3.92 1.86
C ASP A 65 24.30 -5.05 2.03
N THR A 66 24.73 -6.17 2.59
CA THR A 66 23.91 -7.39 2.77
C THR A 66 22.90 -7.32 3.90
N PHE A 67 22.81 -6.18 4.59
CA PHE A 67 21.83 -5.90 5.64
C PHE A 67 20.71 -4.94 5.19
N ASN A 68 20.74 -4.48 3.93
CA ASN A 68 19.79 -3.50 3.40
C ASN A 68 18.88 -4.12 2.33
N GLY A 69 17.56 -3.98 2.44
CA GLY A 69 16.63 -4.35 1.37
C GLY A 69 16.52 -5.86 1.21
N GLY A 70 15.80 -6.52 2.12
CA GLY A 70 15.58 -7.97 2.05
C GLY A 70 14.93 -8.39 0.74
N GLY A 71 13.79 -7.78 0.42
CA GLY A 71 13.16 -7.98 -0.88
C GLY A 71 13.98 -7.33 -1.99
N MET A 72 14.25 -6.04 -1.87
CA MET A 72 15.01 -5.29 -2.87
C MET A 72 15.98 -4.27 -2.27
N HIS A 73 17.22 -4.31 -2.74
CA HIS A 73 18.18 -3.22 -2.58
C HIS A 73 18.17 -2.36 -3.85
N ASN A 74 17.65 -1.14 -3.75
CA ASN A 74 17.61 -0.18 -4.84
C ASN A 74 18.77 0.81 -4.76
N ALA A 75 19.64 0.74 -5.75
CA ALA A 75 20.76 1.65 -6.01
C ALA A 75 20.69 2.16 -7.47
N SER A 76 19.48 2.47 -7.95
CA SER A 76 19.21 3.11 -9.24
C SER A 76 17.87 3.83 -9.26
N SER A 77 17.51 4.50 -10.36
CA SER A 77 16.16 5.00 -10.58
C SER A 77 15.32 3.99 -11.35
N LEU A 78 14.16 3.63 -10.80
CA LEU A 78 13.31 2.55 -11.31
C LEU A 78 11.82 2.90 -11.17
N ILE A 79 11.01 2.40 -12.10
CA ILE A 79 9.55 2.37 -12.01
C ILE A 79 9.11 0.98 -11.56
N ILE A 80 8.29 0.91 -10.53
CA ILE A 80 7.76 -0.32 -9.94
C ILE A 80 6.24 -0.26 -10.02
N THR A 81 5.63 -1.24 -10.67
CA THR A 81 4.18 -1.35 -10.88
C THR A 81 3.70 -2.75 -10.54
N ASN A 82 2.46 -2.86 -10.04
CA ASN A 82 1.75 -4.14 -9.89
C ASN A 82 2.58 -5.22 -9.17
N THR A 83 3.39 -4.82 -8.19
CA THR A 83 4.39 -5.68 -7.56
C THR A 83 3.98 -5.99 -6.13
N THR A 84 4.46 -7.11 -5.59
CA THR A 84 4.28 -7.45 -4.17
C THR A 84 5.63 -7.70 -3.53
N PHE A 85 5.89 -7.04 -2.40
CA PHE A 85 6.97 -7.32 -1.47
C PHE A 85 6.35 -7.93 -0.22
N SER A 86 6.56 -9.23 0.01
CA SER A 86 5.96 -9.91 1.15
C SER A 86 6.93 -10.81 1.89
N GLY A 87 6.84 -10.88 3.22
CA GLY A 87 7.65 -11.82 4.00
C GLY A 87 9.15 -11.65 3.82
N ASN A 88 9.64 -10.41 3.69
CA ASN A 88 11.06 -10.13 3.56
C ASN A 88 11.63 -9.51 4.85
N TYR A 89 12.84 -9.93 5.20
CA TYR A 89 13.60 -9.41 6.32
C TYR A 89 14.80 -8.60 5.82
N GLY A 90 14.99 -7.41 6.38
CA GLY A 90 16.23 -6.66 6.21
C GLY A 90 16.46 -5.73 7.37
N TYR A 91 17.71 -5.55 7.81
CA TYR A 91 17.98 -4.60 8.89
C TYR A 91 17.48 -3.19 8.55
N ASN A 92 17.69 -2.75 7.31
CA ASN A 92 17.14 -1.52 6.76
C ASN A 92 16.27 -1.84 5.55
N GLY A 93 14.98 -1.50 5.58
CA GLY A 93 14.05 -1.80 4.50
C GLY A 93 13.79 -3.30 4.39
N GLY A 94 12.75 -3.81 5.04
CA GLY A 94 12.43 -5.23 5.01
C GLY A 94 12.01 -5.65 3.60
N GLY A 95 10.97 -4.99 3.08
CA GLY A 95 10.56 -5.13 1.68
C GLY A 95 11.56 -4.47 0.73
N MET A 96 11.90 -3.20 0.97
CA MET A 96 12.76 -2.43 0.07
C MET A 96 13.61 -1.38 0.79
N PHE A 97 14.85 -1.24 0.32
CA PHE A 97 15.75 -0.14 0.68
C PHE A 97 16.07 0.72 -0.54
N ASN A 98 15.85 2.04 -0.43
CA ASN A 98 16.19 3.02 -1.46
C ASN A 98 17.24 4.02 -0.95
N ASN A 99 18.31 4.24 -1.72
CA ASN A 99 19.46 5.03 -1.30
C ASN A 99 20.07 5.87 -2.43
N TYR A 100 20.09 7.20 -2.29
CA TYR A 100 20.54 8.18 -3.28
C TYR A 100 19.76 8.26 -4.61
N PHE A 101 18.61 7.60 -4.73
CA PHE A 101 17.90 7.54 -6.02
C PHE A 101 16.41 7.84 -5.92
N SER A 102 15.83 8.11 -7.10
CA SER A 102 14.41 8.37 -7.26
C SER A 102 13.64 7.12 -7.66
N LEU A 103 12.51 6.86 -7.00
CA LEU A 103 11.58 5.77 -7.32
C LEU A 103 10.18 6.30 -7.66
N VAL A 104 9.51 5.59 -8.57
CA VAL A 104 8.06 5.71 -8.76
C VAL A 104 7.46 4.34 -8.52
N ILE A 105 6.58 4.24 -7.53
CA ILE A 105 5.94 3.00 -7.10
C ILE A 105 4.43 3.17 -7.27
N THR A 106 3.80 2.30 -8.04
CA THR A 106 2.35 2.32 -8.27
C THR A 106 1.77 0.92 -8.10
N ASN A 107 0.57 0.81 -7.55
CA ASN A 107 -0.15 -0.46 -7.43
C ASN A 107 0.69 -1.58 -6.80
N THR A 108 1.42 -1.26 -5.73
CA THR A 108 2.35 -2.19 -5.10
C THR A 108 1.87 -2.55 -3.69
N ASN A 109 1.99 -3.83 -3.32
CA ASN A 109 1.68 -4.29 -1.98
C ASN A 109 2.96 -4.58 -1.20
N PHE A 110 3.12 -3.96 -0.03
CA PHE A 110 4.16 -4.29 0.95
C PHE A 110 3.48 -4.94 2.14
N SER A 111 3.67 -6.24 2.33
CA SER A 111 3.00 -6.98 3.41
C SER A 111 3.95 -7.81 4.26
N GLU A 112 3.73 -7.82 5.58
CA GLU A 112 4.41 -8.74 6.50
C GLU A 112 5.94 -8.70 6.39
N ASN A 113 6.53 -7.56 6.05
CA ASN A 113 7.98 -7.41 6.00
C ASN A 113 8.51 -6.96 7.37
N ILE A 114 9.72 -7.41 7.72
CA ILE A 114 10.35 -7.12 9.02
C ILE A 114 11.64 -6.33 8.82
N ALA A 115 11.81 -5.25 9.59
CA ALA A 115 13.06 -4.50 9.61
C ALA A 115 13.43 -3.92 10.97
N ASN A 116 14.61 -3.29 11.06
CA ASN A 116 14.88 -2.32 12.11
C ASN A 116 14.32 -0.95 11.70
N TYR A 117 14.56 -0.52 10.46
CA TYR A 117 14.06 0.74 9.91
C TYR A 117 13.22 0.48 8.66
N GLY A 118 11.95 0.88 8.67
CA GLY A 118 11.06 0.75 7.51
C GLY A 118 10.73 -0.70 7.19
N GLY A 119 9.73 -1.28 7.85
CA GLY A 119 9.37 -2.68 7.66
C GLY A 119 9.03 -2.96 6.20
N GLY A 120 8.10 -2.19 5.62
CA GLY A 120 7.84 -2.22 4.19
C GLY A 120 8.96 -1.57 3.37
N MET A 121 9.28 -0.31 3.66
CA MET A 121 10.31 0.43 2.91
C MET A 121 11.12 1.41 3.77
N LEU A 122 12.42 1.50 3.51
CA LEU A 122 13.26 2.62 3.95
C LEU A 122 13.69 3.47 2.76
N ASN A 123 13.42 4.77 2.81
CA ASN A 123 13.87 5.78 1.86
C ASN A 123 14.95 6.66 2.52
N PHE A 124 16.16 6.64 1.97
CA PHE A 124 17.34 7.13 2.70
C PHE A 124 18.33 7.93 1.85
N TYR A 125 19.02 8.88 2.49
CA TYR A 125 20.07 9.74 1.93
C TYR A 125 19.75 10.40 0.58
N ASN A 126 19.10 11.58 0.64
CA ASN A 126 18.75 12.40 -0.52
C ASN A 126 17.98 11.62 -1.60
N SER A 127 17.23 10.60 -1.18
CA SER A 127 16.36 9.85 -2.06
C SER A 127 15.03 10.56 -2.24
N ALA A 128 14.34 10.25 -3.33
CA ALA A 128 12.97 10.69 -3.57
C ALA A 128 12.11 9.47 -3.93
N ALA A 129 10.91 9.36 -3.39
CA ALA A 129 9.96 8.38 -3.92
C ALA A 129 8.57 8.99 -4.05
N VAL A 130 7.91 8.65 -5.15
CA VAL A 130 6.48 8.88 -5.34
C VAL A 130 5.80 7.53 -5.26
N ILE A 131 4.82 7.41 -4.37
CA ILE A 131 4.08 6.17 -4.15
C ILE A 131 2.59 6.45 -4.38
N THR A 132 1.98 5.70 -5.28
CA THR A 132 0.55 5.81 -5.59
C THR A 132 -0.16 4.47 -5.54
N ASN A 133 -1.44 4.49 -5.14
CA ASN A 133 -2.35 3.34 -5.24
C ASN A 133 -1.80 2.05 -4.60
N SER A 134 -0.99 2.17 -3.56
CA SER A 134 -0.25 1.07 -2.95
C SER A 134 -0.76 0.79 -1.54
N THR A 135 -0.55 -0.44 -1.09
CA THR A 135 -0.92 -0.87 0.27
C THR A 135 0.33 -1.27 1.04
N PHE A 136 0.40 -0.83 2.29
CA PHE A 136 1.40 -1.28 3.26
C PHE A 136 0.66 -1.90 4.44
N SER A 137 0.73 -3.22 4.58
CA SER A 137 -0.08 -3.94 5.57
C SER A 137 0.73 -4.89 6.43
N GLY A 138 0.54 -4.86 7.75
CA GLY A 138 1.13 -5.87 8.63
C GLY A 138 2.66 -5.87 8.70
N ASN A 139 3.33 -4.82 8.23
CA ASN A 139 4.80 -4.74 8.30
C ASN A 139 5.24 -4.36 9.72
N ASN A 140 6.41 -4.84 10.14
CA ASN A 140 6.92 -4.65 11.49
C ASN A 140 8.34 -4.07 11.46
N ALA A 141 8.57 -3.03 12.27
CA ALA A 141 9.89 -2.46 12.42
C ALA A 141 10.19 -2.00 13.84
N VAL A 142 11.40 -1.54 14.08
CA VAL A 142 11.71 -0.76 15.28
C VAL A 142 11.27 0.70 15.08
N TYR A 143 11.50 1.24 13.88
CA TYR A 143 11.10 2.58 13.45
C TYR A 143 10.34 2.52 12.12
N GLY A 144 9.11 3.03 12.10
CA GLY A 144 8.27 3.10 10.90
C GLY A 144 7.89 1.70 10.39
N GLY A 145 6.86 1.10 10.99
CA GLY A 145 6.43 -0.26 10.66
C GLY A 145 6.15 -0.43 9.17
N GLY A 146 5.38 0.49 8.59
CA GLY A 146 5.13 0.53 7.15
C GLY A 146 6.32 1.13 6.41
N MET A 147 6.73 2.34 6.79
CA MET A 147 7.83 3.04 6.12
C MET A 147 8.66 3.91 7.04
N CYS A 148 9.92 4.10 6.67
CA CYS A 148 10.81 5.08 7.27
C CYS A 148 11.40 5.98 6.17
N ASN A 149 11.48 7.27 6.44
CA ASN A 149 12.03 8.29 5.55
C ASN A 149 13.09 9.10 6.30
N GLU A 150 14.31 9.12 5.79
CA GLU A 150 15.43 9.77 6.47
C GLU A 150 16.33 10.56 5.50
N SER A 151 16.55 11.84 5.82
CA SER A 151 17.22 12.83 4.96
C SER A 151 16.75 12.79 3.51
N SER A 152 15.45 12.59 3.28
CA SER A 152 14.89 12.25 1.97
C SER A 152 13.46 12.77 1.78
N SER A 153 12.90 12.67 0.58
CA SER A 153 11.53 13.13 0.25
C SER A 153 10.61 11.97 -0.15
N LEU A 154 9.40 11.96 0.39
CA LEU A 154 8.32 11.05 0.00
C LEU A 154 7.05 11.82 -0.33
N ASP A 155 6.49 11.52 -1.50
CA ASP A 155 5.15 11.92 -1.91
C ASP A 155 4.26 10.68 -1.98
N ILE A 156 3.21 10.66 -1.16
CA ILE A 156 2.28 9.54 -1.02
C ILE A 156 0.91 10.02 -1.47
N SER A 157 0.31 9.37 -2.48
CA SER A 157 -1.04 9.69 -2.93
C SER A 157 -1.92 8.45 -3.12
N ASN A 158 -3.11 8.44 -2.53
CA ASN A 158 -4.07 7.34 -2.69
C ASN A 158 -3.52 5.99 -2.22
N ASN A 159 -2.87 5.96 -1.06
CA ASN A 159 -2.32 4.74 -0.46
C ASN A 159 -3.08 4.34 0.81
N THR A 160 -2.99 3.07 1.18
CA THR A 160 -3.53 2.55 2.44
C THR A 160 -2.41 1.97 3.30
N PHE A 161 -2.29 2.44 4.54
CA PHE A 161 -1.39 1.87 5.53
C PHE A 161 -2.19 1.34 6.71
N ILE A 162 -2.05 0.06 7.04
CA ILE A 162 -2.87 -0.60 8.06
C ILE A 162 -2.14 -1.76 8.74
N GLY A 163 -2.38 -1.95 10.04
CA GLY A 163 -1.81 -3.08 10.79
C GLY A 163 -0.27 -3.09 10.88
N ASN A 164 0.39 -2.01 10.47
CA ASN A 164 1.85 -1.89 10.58
C ASN A 164 2.22 -1.56 12.03
N SER A 165 3.36 -2.08 12.51
CA SER A 165 3.78 -1.91 13.90
C SER A 165 5.22 -1.43 14.00
N ALA A 166 5.46 -0.49 14.93
CA ALA A 166 6.81 -0.08 15.31
C ALA A 166 7.02 -0.26 16.82
N LYS A 167 8.17 -0.82 17.20
CA LYS A 167 8.48 -1.16 18.60
C LYS A 167 8.51 0.04 19.55
N TYR A 168 9.06 1.18 19.13
CA TYR A 168 9.33 2.30 20.04
C TYR A 168 8.35 3.46 19.93
N SER A 169 7.51 3.48 18.91
CA SER A 169 6.69 4.65 18.63
C SER A 169 5.30 4.35 18.08
N SER A 170 4.91 3.07 17.93
CA SER A 170 3.64 2.68 17.28
C SER A 170 3.47 3.22 15.85
N ASP A 171 4.50 3.84 15.28
CA ASP A 171 4.43 4.53 14.01
C ASP A 171 4.26 3.59 12.83
N VAL A 172 3.26 3.88 12.04
CA VAL A 172 3.10 3.35 10.69
C VAL A 172 4.12 3.97 9.75
N MET A 173 4.40 5.27 9.90
CA MET A 173 5.45 5.97 9.18
C MET A 173 6.31 6.82 10.09
N ALA A 174 7.62 6.78 9.87
CA ALA A 174 8.58 7.61 10.58
C ALA A 174 9.36 8.51 9.62
N ASN A 175 9.44 9.81 9.92
CA ASN A 175 10.09 10.84 9.11
C ASN A 175 11.17 11.57 9.93
N PHE A 176 12.43 11.45 9.52
CA PHE A 176 13.59 11.88 10.29
C PHE A 176 14.55 12.77 9.52
N TYR A 177 15.12 13.75 10.22
CA TYR A 177 16.35 14.48 9.82
C TYR A 177 16.24 15.19 8.47
N ASN A 178 15.75 16.44 8.44
CA ASN A 178 15.62 17.23 7.21
C ASN A 178 14.84 16.51 6.09
N SER A 179 13.83 15.72 6.45
CA SER A 179 13.04 14.97 5.48
C SER A 179 11.72 15.65 5.15
N SER A 180 11.18 15.42 3.96
CA SER A 180 9.83 15.84 3.58
C SER A 180 8.93 14.63 3.41
N LEU A 181 7.77 14.65 4.06
CA LEU A 181 6.72 13.65 3.91
C LEU A 181 5.40 14.35 3.56
N ASN A 182 4.91 14.10 2.35
CA ASN A 182 3.64 14.60 1.85
C ASN A 182 2.66 13.44 1.73
N ILE A 183 1.49 13.55 2.36
CA ILE A 183 0.45 12.51 2.39
C ILE A 183 -0.85 13.10 1.86
N TYR A 184 -1.25 12.63 0.68
CA TYR A 184 -2.44 13.08 -0.04
C TYR A 184 -3.40 11.93 -0.26
N ASN A 185 -4.71 12.17 -0.18
CA ASN A 185 -5.72 11.20 -0.58
C ASN A 185 -5.56 9.80 0.07
N SER A 186 -4.90 9.68 1.22
CA SER A 186 -4.45 8.38 1.73
C SER A 186 -5.13 8.04 3.05
N ILE A 187 -5.24 6.74 3.32
CA ILE A 187 -5.67 6.22 4.62
C ILE A 187 -4.43 5.78 5.38
N VAL A 188 -4.20 6.35 6.56
CA VAL A 188 -3.16 5.91 7.50
C VAL A 188 -3.84 5.47 8.78
N TRP A 189 -3.93 4.16 8.97
CA TRP A 189 -4.48 3.56 10.16
C TRP A 189 -3.38 3.22 11.16
N GLY A 190 -2.98 4.23 11.92
CA GLY A 190 -1.94 4.18 12.96
C GLY A 190 -1.22 5.51 13.12
N GLU A 191 -0.21 5.55 13.99
CA GLU A 191 0.49 6.78 14.35
C GLU A 191 1.49 7.21 13.25
N LEU A 192 1.66 8.53 13.13
CA LEU A 192 2.66 9.16 12.26
C LEU A 192 3.67 9.89 13.13
N TYR A 193 4.95 9.62 12.90
CA TYR A 193 6.03 10.37 13.53
C TYR A 193 6.81 11.19 12.52
N SER A 194 6.94 12.48 12.81
CA SER A 194 7.85 13.37 12.10
C SER A 194 8.62 14.20 13.10
N ASN A 195 9.95 14.06 13.12
CA ASN A 195 10.75 14.86 14.05
C ASN A 195 10.77 16.33 13.63
N SER A 196 10.66 17.24 14.59
CA SER A 196 10.65 18.68 14.32
C SER A 196 12.02 19.27 13.96
N PHE A 197 13.06 18.42 13.84
CA PHE A 197 14.40 18.84 13.42
C PHE A 197 14.45 19.02 11.90
N SER A 198 13.84 20.12 11.45
CA SER A 198 13.80 20.58 10.05
C SER A 198 13.09 19.65 9.07
N SER A 199 12.40 18.61 9.55
CA SER A 199 11.55 17.77 8.70
C SER A 199 10.17 18.41 8.52
N THR A 200 9.57 18.21 7.35
CA THR A 200 8.23 18.69 7.00
C THR A 200 7.26 17.53 6.89
N LEU A 201 6.03 17.78 7.33
CA LEU A 201 4.89 16.89 7.19
C LEU A 201 3.72 17.72 6.65
N ASP A 202 3.24 17.35 5.46
CA ASP A 202 2.07 17.95 4.84
C ASP A 202 1.02 16.86 4.61
N ILE A 203 -0.17 17.04 5.18
CA ILE A 203 -1.27 16.07 5.08
C ILE A 203 -2.49 16.80 4.54
N GLN A 204 -3.03 16.32 3.42
CA GLN A 204 -4.20 16.91 2.78
C GLN A 204 -5.12 15.81 2.24
N TYR A 205 -6.43 16.05 2.26
CA TYR A 205 -7.45 15.11 1.77
C TYR A 205 -7.24 13.66 2.23
N SER A 206 -6.78 13.45 3.46
CA SER A 206 -6.42 12.13 3.98
C SER A 206 -7.22 11.78 5.22
N LEU A 207 -7.27 10.48 5.54
CA LEU A 207 -7.90 9.93 6.74
C LEU A 207 -6.82 9.30 7.62
N ILE A 208 -6.56 9.92 8.78
CA ILE A 208 -5.50 9.49 9.72
C ILE A 208 -6.14 9.03 11.02
N GLU A 209 -5.85 7.82 11.49
CA GLU A 209 -6.45 7.24 12.70
C GLU A 209 -6.38 8.21 13.89
N GLY A 210 -7.52 8.41 14.55
CA GLY A 210 -7.63 9.23 15.75
C GLY A 210 -7.46 10.75 15.54
N SER A 211 -7.19 11.21 14.32
CA SER A 211 -7.09 12.63 14.01
C SER A 211 -8.47 13.26 13.88
N SER A 212 -8.66 14.42 14.51
CA SER A 212 -9.83 15.30 14.33
C SER A 212 -9.52 16.54 13.48
N ASP A 213 -8.31 16.64 12.92
CA ASP A 213 -7.89 17.79 12.12
C ASP A 213 -8.48 17.68 10.71
N THR A 214 -9.38 18.61 10.39
CA THR A 214 -10.07 18.71 9.09
C THR A 214 -9.50 19.79 8.18
N SER A 215 -8.36 20.38 8.55
CA SER A 215 -7.65 21.32 7.68
C SER A 215 -7.23 20.65 6.37
N ASN A 216 -7.10 21.46 5.31
CA ASN A 216 -6.68 21.00 3.97
C ASN A 216 -7.51 19.82 3.40
N GLY A 217 -8.78 19.71 3.78
CA GLY A 217 -9.68 18.68 3.26
C GLY A 217 -9.53 17.31 3.95
N ASN A 218 -8.74 17.20 5.02
CA ASN A 218 -8.63 15.96 5.79
C ASN A 218 -9.97 15.57 6.42
N LEU A 219 -10.18 14.27 6.60
CA LEU A 219 -11.38 13.71 7.21
C LEU A 219 -11.21 13.53 8.72
N ASP A 220 -12.28 13.79 9.47
CA ASP A 220 -12.33 13.51 10.91
C ASP A 220 -12.44 11.99 11.14
N ALA A 221 -11.41 11.40 11.74
CA ALA A 221 -11.35 9.99 12.08
C ALA A 221 -11.77 9.69 13.53
N THR A 222 -12.23 10.69 14.28
CA THR A 222 -12.54 10.54 15.70
C THR A 222 -13.63 9.50 15.92
N GLY A 223 -13.28 8.42 16.63
CA GLY A 223 -14.21 7.34 16.98
C GLY A 223 -14.51 6.36 15.85
N LEU A 224 -13.86 6.50 14.69
CA LEU A 224 -13.90 5.49 13.63
C LEU A 224 -13.01 4.29 14.00
N THR A 225 -13.41 3.11 13.51
CA THR A 225 -12.64 1.87 13.56
C THR A 225 -12.33 1.39 12.14
N GLU A 226 -11.41 0.44 12.00
CA GLU A 226 -11.13 -0.20 10.69
C GLU A 226 -12.40 -0.73 10.03
N THR A 227 -13.34 -1.29 10.80
CA THR A 227 -14.60 -1.87 10.29
C THR A 227 -15.65 -0.85 9.86
N ASP A 228 -15.43 0.44 10.16
CA ASP A 228 -16.25 1.54 9.64
C ASP A 228 -15.78 1.96 8.25
N ILE A 229 -14.52 1.64 7.90
CA ILE A 229 -13.84 2.09 6.67
C ILE A 229 -13.72 0.96 5.66
N PHE A 230 -13.35 -0.23 6.12
CA PHE A 230 -13.01 -1.39 5.29
C PHE A 230 -14.05 -2.51 5.39
N THR A 231 -14.16 -3.29 4.32
CA THR A 231 -15.12 -4.40 4.21
C THR A 231 -14.83 -5.53 5.19
N ASP A 232 -13.60 -6.05 5.21
CA ASP A 232 -13.19 -7.13 6.12
C ASP A 232 -11.69 -7.04 6.49
N PRO A 233 -11.30 -6.02 7.29
CA PRO A 233 -9.90 -5.74 7.58
C PRO A 233 -9.21 -6.85 8.38
N THR A 234 -9.96 -7.68 9.12
CA THR A 234 -9.40 -8.80 9.89
C THR A 234 -8.85 -9.91 8.98
N ASN A 235 -9.41 -10.06 7.78
CA ASN A 235 -8.95 -11.04 6.79
C ASN A 235 -8.12 -10.41 5.65
N GLY A 236 -7.68 -9.16 5.81
CA GLY A 236 -6.86 -8.46 4.83
C GLY A 236 -7.62 -7.87 3.64
N ASP A 237 -8.96 -7.84 3.68
CA ASP A 237 -9.76 -7.14 2.69
C ASP A 237 -9.92 -5.66 3.10
N TYR A 238 -9.08 -4.84 2.48
CA TYR A 238 -9.05 -3.39 2.68
C TYR A 238 -9.81 -2.62 1.60
N SER A 239 -10.70 -3.29 0.85
CA SER A 239 -11.69 -2.58 0.03
C SER A 239 -12.56 -1.68 0.89
N LEU A 240 -13.02 -0.56 0.33
CA LEU A 240 -13.86 0.38 1.07
C LEU A 240 -15.25 -0.20 1.27
N LYS A 241 -15.73 -0.11 2.51
CA LYS A 241 -17.12 -0.40 2.84
C LYS A 241 -18.03 0.66 2.22
N ASP A 242 -19.23 0.31 1.75
CA ASP A 242 -20.17 1.25 1.13
C ASP A 242 -20.52 2.49 1.98
N SER A 243 -20.42 2.36 3.31
CA SER A 243 -20.67 3.44 4.26
C SER A 243 -19.41 4.25 4.62
N SER A 244 -18.27 3.95 4.00
CA SER A 244 -16.98 4.55 4.35
C SER A 244 -16.98 6.04 4.05
N VAL A 245 -16.43 6.82 4.98
CA VAL A 245 -16.23 8.27 4.81
C VAL A 245 -15.20 8.60 3.73
N ALA A 246 -14.38 7.63 3.32
CA ALA A 246 -13.33 7.79 2.33
C ALA A 246 -13.86 7.88 0.88
N ILE A 247 -15.13 7.50 0.66
CA ILE A 247 -15.75 7.47 -0.66
C ILE A 247 -16.01 8.90 -1.18
N ASN A 248 -15.60 9.16 -2.42
CA ASN A 248 -15.68 10.42 -3.17
C ASN A 248 -15.11 11.62 -2.40
N ALA A 249 -14.09 11.39 -1.58
CA ALA A 249 -13.53 12.39 -0.66
C ALA A 249 -12.13 12.87 -1.04
N ALA A 250 -11.47 12.25 -2.03
CA ALA A 250 -10.11 12.61 -2.43
C ALA A 250 -10.07 13.83 -3.36
N SER A 251 -8.87 14.39 -3.53
CA SER A 251 -8.57 15.48 -4.46
C SER A 251 -7.94 14.95 -5.74
N ASN A 252 -8.70 15.01 -6.85
CA ASN A 252 -8.20 14.68 -8.20
C ASN A 252 -7.00 15.55 -8.59
N THR A 253 -6.96 16.81 -8.12
CA THR A 253 -5.86 17.75 -8.39
C THR A 253 -4.58 17.32 -7.70
N LEU A 254 -4.64 16.88 -6.43
CA LEU A 254 -3.45 16.42 -5.72
C LEU A 254 -2.92 15.11 -6.32
N TYR A 255 -3.83 14.20 -6.70
CA TYR A 255 -3.45 12.95 -7.39
C TYR A 255 -2.67 13.21 -8.68
N THR A 256 -3.20 14.09 -9.54
CA THR A 256 -2.53 14.45 -10.80
C THR A 256 -1.25 15.26 -10.58
N SER A 257 -1.13 16.01 -9.48
CA SER A 257 0.07 16.80 -9.17
C SER A 257 1.29 15.96 -8.84
N VAL A 258 1.10 14.73 -8.34
CA VAL A 258 2.18 13.76 -8.09
C VAL A 258 2.40 12.81 -9.26
N GLY A 259 1.72 13.02 -10.39
CA GLY A 259 1.90 12.24 -11.61
C GLY A 259 0.85 11.17 -11.88
N GLY A 260 -0.24 11.11 -11.11
CA GLY A 260 -1.37 10.22 -11.38
C GLY A 260 -2.15 10.59 -12.65
N ASP A 261 -2.70 9.60 -13.33
CA ASP A 261 -3.53 9.70 -14.53
C ASP A 261 -4.96 9.22 -14.26
N LEU A 262 -5.90 10.15 -14.17
CA LEU A 262 -7.32 9.88 -13.91
C LEU A 262 -8.01 9.04 -14.99
N THR A 263 -7.41 8.90 -16.18
CA THR A 263 -8.01 8.19 -17.31
C THR A 263 -7.56 6.73 -17.35
N ASN A 264 -6.29 6.49 -17.08
CA ASN A 264 -5.65 5.21 -17.35
C ASN A 264 -5.23 4.46 -16.09
N ASP A 265 -5.07 5.14 -14.97
CA ASP A 265 -4.69 4.47 -13.74
C ASP A 265 -5.82 3.58 -13.23
N VAL A 266 -5.40 2.50 -12.59
CA VAL A 266 -6.27 1.59 -11.87
C VAL A 266 -5.93 1.61 -10.38
N ASP A 267 -6.92 1.32 -9.53
CA ASP A 267 -6.73 1.09 -8.11
C ASP A 267 -5.98 -0.23 -7.85
N ILE A 268 -5.69 -0.53 -6.58
CA ILE A 268 -4.94 -1.74 -6.21
C ILE A 268 -5.70 -3.05 -6.54
N ALA A 269 -7.02 -3.00 -6.73
CA ALA A 269 -7.85 -4.13 -7.15
C ALA A 269 -7.94 -4.27 -8.68
N GLY A 270 -7.32 -3.35 -9.44
CA GLY A 270 -7.33 -3.32 -10.89
C GLY A 270 -8.56 -2.65 -11.51
N ASN A 271 -9.39 -1.95 -10.73
CA ASN A 271 -10.52 -1.19 -11.23
C ASN A 271 -10.09 0.22 -11.66
N ALA A 272 -10.86 0.87 -12.54
CA ALA A 272 -10.56 2.25 -12.94
C ALA A 272 -10.43 3.16 -11.72
N ARG A 273 -9.34 3.94 -11.66
CA ARG A 273 -9.03 4.78 -10.50
C ARG A 273 -10.04 5.92 -10.34
N LEU A 274 -10.59 6.47 -11.42
CA LEU A 274 -11.66 7.47 -11.32
C LEU A 274 -13.01 6.83 -11.61
N VAL A 275 -13.81 6.68 -10.56
CA VAL A 275 -15.23 6.29 -10.66
C VAL A 275 -16.11 7.51 -10.44
N GLY A 276 -17.01 7.80 -11.37
CA GLY A 276 -17.84 9.01 -11.28
C GLY A 276 -17.02 10.28 -11.53
N SER A 277 -16.96 11.18 -10.55
CA SER A 277 -16.30 12.50 -10.70
C SER A 277 -15.16 12.76 -9.72
N THR A 278 -15.07 11.99 -8.64
CA THR A 278 -14.13 12.24 -7.54
C THR A 278 -13.51 10.92 -7.13
N LEU A 279 -12.19 10.90 -6.96
CA LEU A 279 -11.48 9.76 -6.40
C LEU A 279 -11.95 9.45 -4.96
N ASP A 280 -11.76 8.22 -4.56
CA ASP A 280 -11.84 7.80 -3.16
C ASP A 280 -10.48 7.98 -2.47
N ILE A 281 -10.50 8.18 -1.15
CA ILE A 281 -9.29 8.20 -0.31
C ILE A 281 -8.84 6.76 -0.07
N GLY A 282 -7.54 6.48 -0.22
CA GLY A 282 -6.93 5.16 -0.01
C GLY A 282 -6.58 4.42 -1.29
N ALA A 283 -6.11 3.18 -1.16
CA ALA A 283 -5.62 2.35 -2.27
C ALA A 283 -6.73 1.76 -3.17
N TYR A 284 -7.97 1.73 -2.70
CA TYR A 284 -9.13 1.14 -3.37
C TYR A 284 -10.11 2.23 -3.78
N GLU A 285 -10.80 2.03 -4.90
CA GLU A 285 -11.99 2.78 -5.28
C GLU A 285 -13.22 1.93 -5.02
N ASN A 286 -14.21 2.50 -4.34
CA ASN A 286 -15.50 1.87 -4.19
C ASN A 286 -16.18 1.78 -5.55
N GLN A 287 -16.38 0.56 -6.02
CA GLN A 287 -17.10 0.31 -7.25
C GLN A 287 -18.60 0.32 -6.92
N PRO A 288 -19.38 1.30 -7.41
CA PRO A 288 -20.82 1.25 -7.25
C PRO A 288 -21.31 -0.03 -7.91
N LEU A 289 -22.13 -0.80 -7.21
CA LEU A 289 -22.71 -2.03 -7.74
C LEU A 289 -23.41 -1.73 -9.08
N GLN A 290 -22.80 -2.14 -10.18
CA GLN A 290 -23.36 -1.94 -11.50
C GLN A 290 -24.26 -3.12 -11.84
N LEU A 291 -25.56 -2.91 -11.69
CA LEU A 291 -26.56 -3.91 -12.04
C LEU A 291 -26.76 -3.97 -13.55
N VAL A 292 -26.56 -5.16 -14.10
CA VAL A 292 -26.74 -5.50 -15.51
C VAL A 292 -27.85 -6.55 -15.59
N PRO A 293 -29.11 -6.16 -15.78
CA PRO A 293 -30.20 -7.12 -15.99
C PRO A 293 -29.95 -7.99 -17.21
N ASP A 294 -30.56 -9.18 -17.24
CA ASP A 294 -30.53 -10.00 -18.45
C ASP A 294 -31.33 -9.38 -19.62
N THR A 295 -31.35 -10.07 -20.75
CA THR A 295 -32.10 -9.64 -21.95
C THR A 295 -33.62 -9.52 -21.73
N SER A 296 -34.14 -10.10 -20.64
CA SER A 296 -35.55 -10.00 -20.23
C SER A 296 -35.76 -8.93 -19.15
N ASN A 297 -34.74 -8.13 -18.85
CA ASN A 297 -34.72 -7.13 -17.80
C ASN A 297 -34.91 -7.72 -16.38
N ILE A 298 -34.39 -8.92 -16.15
CA ILE A 298 -34.41 -9.59 -14.84
C ILE A 298 -33.04 -9.41 -14.17
N VAL A 299 -33.07 -8.95 -12.92
CA VAL A 299 -31.91 -8.95 -12.01
C VAL A 299 -31.98 -10.20 -11.14
N TYR A 300 -30.91 -11.00 -11.16
CA TYR A 300 -30.79 -12.21 -10.37
C TYR A 300 -30.15 -11.92 -9.02
N VAL A 301 -30.75 -12.40 -7.93
CA VAL A 301 -30.27 -12.22 -6.55
C VAL A 301 -30.03 -13.58 -5.91
N ASN A 302 -28.82 -13.82 -5.41
CA ASN A 302 -28.46 -15.03 -4.68
C ASN A 302 -27.44 -14.71 -3.59
N LYS A 303 -27.88 -14.74 -2.32
CA LYS A 303 -27.03 -14.51 -1.16
C LYS A 303 -25.82 -15.43 -1.04
N ASN A 304 -25.88 -16.61 -1.66
CA ASN A 304 -24.82 -17.60 -1.64
C ASN A 304 -24.06 -17.69 -2.98
N VAL A 305 -24.16 -16.66 -3.83
CA VAL A 305 -23.33 -16.58 -5.05
C VAL A 305 -21.85 -16.65 -4.67
N SER A 306 -21.07 -17.39 -5.45
CA SER A 306 -19.61 -17.46 -5.28
C SER A 306 -18.96 -17.40 -6.66
N GLY A 307 -18.10 -16.39 -6.86
CA GLY A 307 -17.56 -16.05 -8.17
C GLY A 307 -18.55 -15.32 -9.09
N GLY A 308 -18.17 -15.17 -10.36
CA GLY A 308 -18.93 -14.36 -11.34
C GLY A 308 -18.67 -12.86 -11.22
N THR A 309 -19.38 -12.06 -12.01
CA THR A 309 -19.24 -10.58 -12.02
C THR A 309 -20.09 -9.89 -10.93
N ALA A 310 -20.97 -10.63 -10.26
CA ALA A 310 -21.90 -10.09 -9.24
C ALA A 310 -22.72 -8.87 -9.72
N ASP A 311 -23.07 -8.82 -11.01
CA ASP A 311 -23.82 -7.72 -11.64
C ASP A 311 -25.33 -8.01 -11.78
N GLY A 312 -25.79 -9.20 -11.40
CA GLY A 312 -27.18 -9.60 -11.51
C GLY A 312 -27.63 -10.03 -12.90
N SER A 313 -26.71 -10.26 -13.86
CA SER A 313 -27.04 -10.63 -15.26
C SER A 313 -27.45 -12.08 -15.47
N SER A 314 -27.19 -12.95 -14.51
CA SER A 314 -27.58 -14.36 -14.53
C SER A 314 -27.53 -14.95 -13.13
N TRP A 315 -28.01 -16.18 -12.93
CA TRP A 315 -27.79 -16.89 -11.66
C TRP A 315 -26.30 -17.09 -11.30
N ALA A 316 -25.42 -17.17 -12.31
CA ALA A 316 -23.98 -17.29 -12.10
C ALA A 316 -23.32 -15.95 -11.70
N ASN A 317 -23.93 -14.83 -12.10
CA ASN A 317 -23.47 -13.48 -11.78
C ASN A 317 -24.43 -12.76 -10.82
N ALA A 318 -25.25 -13.51 -10.08
CA ALA A 318 -26.31 -12.92 -9.25
C ALA A 318 -25.71 -11.97 -8.22
N ILE A 319 -26.44 -10.91 -7.87
CA ILE A 319 -26.00 -10.02 -6.78
C ILE A 319 -26.29 -10.69 -5.43
N PRO A 320 -25.46 -10.45 -4.40
CA PRO A 320 -25.62 -11.11 -3.12
C PRO A 320 -26.80 -10.57 -2.30
N GLU A 321 -27.11 -9.27 -2.44
CA GLU A 321 -28.07 -8.61 -1.56
C GLU A 321 -29.33 -8.15 -2.30
N LEU A 322 -30.49 -8.58 -1.80
CA LEU A 322 -31.79 -8.20 -2.35
C LEU A 322 -32.05 -6.69 -2.23
N ALA A 323 -31.48 -6.04 -1.21
CA ALA A 323 -31.63 -4.60 -1.01
C ALA A 323 -31.16 -3.82 -2.24
N ASP A 324 -30.05 -4.22 -2.85
CA ASP A 324 -29.48 -3.53 -4.00
C ASP A 324 -30.34 -3.66 -5.25
N ALA A 325 -30.88 -4.88 -5.49
CA ALA A 325 -31.86 -5.10 -6.56
C ALA A 325 -33.10 -4.21 -6.39
N LEU A 326 -33.57 -4.02 -5.15
CA LEU A 326 -34.73 -3.17 -4.87
C LEU A 326 -34.43 -1.68 -5.05
N VAL A 327 -33.25 -1.22 -4.64
CA VAL A 327 -32.80 0.17 -4.86
C VAL A 327 -32.73 0.46 -6.36
N TRP A 328 -32.12 -0.44 -7.13
CA TRP A 328 -32.03 -0.32 -8.58
C TRP A 328 -33.40 -0.34 -9.25
N ALA A 329 -34.26 -1.29 -8.87
CA ALA A 329 -35.60 -1.37 -9.43
C ALA A 329 -36.37 -0.05 -9.24
N LYS A 330 -36.28 0.54 -8.04
CA LYS A 330 -36.89 1.84 -7.71
C LYS A 330 -36.31 3.00 -8.54
N GLN A 331 -35.00 3.01 -8.77
CA GLN A 331 -34.33 4.03 -9.59
C GLN A 331 -34.67 3.91 -11.08
N ASN A 332 -35.11 2.73 -11.52
CA ASN A 332 -35.44 2.40 -12.91
C ASN A 332 -36.94 2.14 -13.12
N GLU A 333 -37.80 2.63 -12.20
CA GLU A 333 -39.25 2.64 -12.40
C GLU A 333 -39.59 3.59 -13.56
N ALA A 334 -40.28 3.04 -14.58
CA ALA A 334 -40.77 3.78 -15.74
C ALA A 334 -42.05 4.58 -15.44
#